data_AF-A0A1H3E563-F1
#
_entry.id   AF-A0A1H3E563-F1
#
_cell.length_a   1.000
_cell.length_b   1.000
_cell.length_c   1.000
_cell.angle_alpha   90.00
_cell.angle_beta   90.00
_cell.angle_gamma   90.00
#
_symmetry.space_group_name_H-M   'P 1'
#
loop_
_entity.id
_entity.type
_entity.pdbx_description
1 polymer ?
#
loop_
_entity_poly.entity_id
_entity_poly.type
_entity_poly.pdbx_seq_one_letter_code
_entity_poly.pdbx_strand_id
1 'polypeptide(L)'
;MPVELNKCPNCNGKLEVIHSSKRLVCSFCGSEFALDEQTQKDIGDHPISKDWFIYEWDYKKLSESPKTKPVISSFVRGLNEYDSASALENYMRDYLMGFDEISANGIREDKMKGIVDRLSGSFQQGERVILYNDDGIFVHGKTGVVVTDKRTFFVEKKSFKDILHTAVPYINFGYSVGLPDVKLGEKYSNNIGTFNSHYDLQGTVAALICLLAFENRADRPKIRLTGTVD
;
A
#
# COMPACT_ATOMS: atom_id res chain seq x y z
N MET A 1 28.04 2.29 -25.03
CA MET A 1 27.96 3.46 -24.12
C MET A 1 26.66 3.32 -23.35
N PRO A 2 26.66 3.33 -22.01
CA PRO A 2 25.40 3.20 -21.26
C PRO A 2 24.59 4.48 -21.46
N VAL A 3 23.41 4.35 -22.05
CA VAL A 3 22.44 5.44 -22.17
C VAL A 3 21.91 5.71 -20.76
N GLU A 4 22.05 6.94 -20.27
CA GLU A 4 21.41 7.38 -19.02
C GLU A 4 19.88 7.38 -19.25
N LEU A 5 19.26 6.21 -19.13
CA LEU A 5 17.82 6.03 -19.10
C LEU A 5 17.26 6.93 -18.00
N ASN A 6 16.33 7.82 -18.34
CA ASN A 6 15.56 8.71 -17.45
C ASN A 6 15.93 10.21 -17.38
N LYS A 7 16.68 10.77 -18.35
CA LYS A 7 16.83 12.24 -18.49
C LYS A 7 16.01 12.78 -19.67
N CYS A 8 15.28 13.85 -19.43
CA CYS A 8 14.47 14.54 -20.43
C CYS A 8 15.38 15.24 -21.44
N PRO A 9 15.26 14.98 -22.76
CA PRO A 9 16.10 15.59 -23.77
C PRO A 9 15.90 17.11 -23.91
N ASN A 10 14.79 17.65 -23.41
CA ASN A 10 14.48 19.08 -23.51
C ASN A 10 15.04 19.92 -22.36
N CYS A 11 15.22 19.34 -21.17
CA CYS A 11 15.58 20.11 -19.97
C CYS A 11 16.51 19.36 -19.00
N ASN A 12 16.96 18.15 -19.35
CA ASN A 12 17.69 17.23 -18.48
C ASN A 12 16.99 16.85 -17.17
N GLY A 13 15.71 17.21 -16.98
CA GLY A 13 14.90 16.80 -15.84
C GLY A 13 14.61 15.30 -15.83
N LYS A 14 14.19 14.76 -14.68
CA LYS A 14 13.85 13.34 -14.56
C LYS A 14 12.59 13.04 -15.38
N LEU A 15 12.62 11.93 -16.12
CA LEU A 15 11.44 11.38 -16.77
C LEU A 15 10.75 10.38 -15.83
N GLU A 16 9.43 10.50 -15.70
CA GLU A 16 8.59 9.61 -14.92
C GLU A 16 7.59 8.96 -15.85
N VAL A 17 7.34 7.66 -15.68
CA VAL A 17 6.39 6.96 -16.55
C VAL A 17 4.97 7.22 -16.07
N ILE A 18 4.13 7.77 -16.95
CA ILE A 18 2.68 7.85 -16.80
C ILE A 18 2.07 6.66 -17.55
N HIS A 19 1.66 5.65 -16.80
CA HIS A 19 1.28 4.35 -17.37
C HIS A 19 -0.17 4.29 -17.86
N SER A 20 -1.04 5.20 -17.42
CA SER A 20 -2.39 5.35 -17.99
C SER A 20 -2.35 5.68 -19.49
N SER A 21 -1.28 6.35 -19.94
CA SER A 21 -1.07 6.76 -21.33
C SER A 21 0.11 6.06 -22.02
N LYS A 22 0.87 5.20 -21.31
CA LYS A 22 2.12 4.57 -21.77
C LYS A 22 3.16 5.60 -22.27
N ARG A 23 3.34 6.68 -21.52
CA ARG A 23 4.26 7.79 -21.86
C ARG A 23 5.24 8.07 -20.72
N LEU A 24 6.42 8.56 -21.05
CA LEU A 24 7.33 9.22 -20.12
C LEU A 24 6.99 10.70 -20.09
N VAL A 25 6.79 11.27 -18.91
CA VAL A 25 6.55 12.71 -18.74
C VAL A 25 7.66 13.29 -17.88
N CYS A 26 8.20 14.42 -18.32
CA CYS A 26 9.16 15.15 -17.53
C CYS A 26 8.44 15.97 -16.45
N SER A 27 8.78 15.74 -15.18
CA SER A 27 8.21 16.48 -14.05
C SER A 27 8.58 17.98 -14.04
N PHE A 28 9.61 18.38 -14.80
CA PHE A 28 10.08 19.77 -14.83
C PHE A 28 9.48 20.60 -15.97
N CYS A 29 9.43 20.06 -17.20
CA CYS A 29 8.96 20.81 -18.38
C CYS A 29 7.66 20.28 -18.98
N GLY A 30 7.08 19.21 -18.41
CA GLY A 30 5.82 18.62 -18.87
C GLY A 30 5.89 17.95 -20.24
N SER A 31 7.09 17.80 -20.83
CA SER A 31 7.23 17.14 -22.13
C SER A 31 6.93 15.66 -22.02
N GLU A 32 6.16 15.14 -22.98
CA GLU A 32 5.76 13.74 -23.06
C GLU A 32 6.55 13.01 -24.14
N PHE A 33 6.96 11.78 -23.86
CA PHE A 33 7.71 10.91 -24.76
C PHE A 33 7.05 9.53 -24.78
N ALA A 34 7.07 8.87 -25.94
CA ALA A 34 6.65 7.48 -26.01
C ALA A 34 7.66 6.58 -25.26
N LEU A 35 7.18 5.50 -24.64
CA LEU A 35 8.05 4.46 -24.10
C LEU A 35 8.77 3.76 -25.26
N ASP A 36 10.08 3.50 -25.11
CA ASP A 36 10.79 2.63 -26.03
C ASP A 36 10.32 1.17 -25.86
N GLU A 37 10.51 0.35 -26.90
CA GLU A 37 10.05 -1.05 -26.92
C GLU A 37 10.62 -1.91 -25.79
N GLN A 38 11.82 -1.58 -25.28
CA GLN A 38 12.46 -2.32 -24.19
C GLN A 38 11.78 -2.00 -22.86
N THR A 39 11.60 -0.73 -22.56
CA THR A 39 10.88 -0.24 -21.37
C THR A 39 9.41 -0.69 -21.41
N GLN A 40 8.80 -0.72 -22.59
CA GLN A 40 7.44 -1.20 -22.79
C GLN A 40 7.29 -2.72 -22.55
N LYS A 41 8.32 -3.52 -22.85
CA LYS A 41 8.38 -4.95 -22.51
C LYS A 41 8.63 -5.19 -21.02
N ASP A 42 9.56 -4.44 -20.43
CA ASP A 42 9.92 -4.57 -19.02
C ASP A 42 8.76 -4.16 -18.07
N ILE A 43 7.94 -3.19 -18.49
CA ILE A 43 6.67 -2.83 -17.81
C ILE A 43 5.54 -3.78 -18.22
N GLY A 44 5.54 -4.27 -19.46
CA GLY A 44 4.45 -5.04 -20.06
C GLY A 44 4.18 -6.40 -19.40
N ASP A 45 5.19 -6.99 -18.77
CA ASP A 45 5.08 -8.31 -18.13
C ASP A 45 4.72 -8.23 -16.63
N HIS A 46 4.66 -7.03 -16.05
CA HIS A 46 4.41 -6.83 -14.62
C HIS A 46 3.04 -6.22 -14.34
N PRO A 47 2.31 -6.72 -13.32
CA PRO A 47 0.94 -6.29 -13.06
C PRO A 47 0.86 -4.85 -12.53
N ILE A 48 1.93 -4.34 -11.92
CA ILE A 48 1.98 -2.99 -11.35
C ILE A 48 2.89 -2.14 -12.22
N SER A 49 2.36 -0.99 -12.61
CA SER A 49 3.02 -0.03 -13.47
C SER A 49 4.25 0.62 -12.83
N LYS A 50 4.24 0.85 -11.53
CA LYS A 50 5.27 1.62 -10.83
C LYS A 50 6.58 0.82 -10.64
N ASP A 51 7.73 1.45 -10.91
CA ASP A 51 9.07 0.85 -10.70
C ASP A 51 9.51 0.82 -9.22
N TRP A 52 8.60 0.40 -8.35
CA TRP A 52 8.74 0.43 -6.90
C TRP A 52 9.06 -0.96 -6.32
N PHE A 53 8.99 -1.99 -7.16
CA PHE A 53 8.88 -3.36 -6.70
C PHE A 53 9.96 -4.27 -7.28
N ILE A 54 10.35 -5.26 -6.49
CA ILE A 54 11.03 -6.47 -6.95
C ILE A 54 10.01 -7.59 -6.84
N TYR A 55 9.71 -8.25 -7.95
CA TYR A 55 8.67 -9.27 -8.02
C TYR A 55 9.25 -10.67 -7.75
N GLU A 56 8.94 -11.23 -6.59
CA GLU A 56 9.28 -12.62 -6.22
C GLU A 56 8.02 -13.48 -5.98
N TRP A 57 6.85 -12.93 -6.29
CA TRP A 57 5.57 -13.58 -6.19
C TRP A 57 5.19 -14.31 -7.49
N ASP A 58 4.36 -15.35 -7.37
CA ASP A 58 3.67 -15.91 -8.54
C ASP A 58 2.34 -15.18 -8.73
N TYR A 59 2.39 -14.05 -9.45
CA TYR A 59 1.21 -13.20 -9.68
C TYR A 59 0.06 -13.98 -10.33
N LYS A 60 0.36 -14.86 -11.29
CA LYS A 60 -0.66 -15.64 -11.98
C LYS A 60 -1.38 -16.56 -11.01
N LYS A 61 -0.64 -17.34 -10.21
CA LYS A 61 -1.22 -18.22 -9.20
C LYS A 61 -2.03 -17.45 -8.15
N LEU A 62 -1.52 -16.30 -7.69
CA LEU A 62 -2.17 -15.45 -6.70
C LEU A 62 -3.46 -14.78 -7.22
N SER A 63 -3.48 -14.35 -8.49
CA SER A 63 -4.63 -13.68 -9.11
C SER A 63 -5.70 -14.66 -9.61
N GLU A 64 -5.34 -15.91 -9.91
CA GLU A 64 -6.28 -16.96 -10.29
C GLU A 64 -6.93 -17.65 -9.08
N SER A 65 -6.27 -17.67 -7.92
CA SER A 65 -6.80 -18.25 -6.69
C SER A 65 -7.94 -17.41 -6.11
N PRO A 66 -9.17 -17.97 -5.95
CA PRO A 66 -10.30 -17.24 -5.36
C PRO A 66 -10.04 -16.70 -3.95
N LYS A 67 -9.11 -17.35 -3.23
CA LYS A 67 -8.73 -16.99 -1.86
C LYS A 67 -7.98 -15.67 -1.80
N THR A 68 -7.08 -15.41 -2.75
CA THR A 68 -6.17 -14.25 -2.74
C THR A 68 -6.53 -13.21 -3.78
N LYS A 69 -7.31 -13.59 -4.80
CA LYS A 69 -7.72 -12.72 -5.91
C LYS A 69 -8.29 -11.36 -5.46
N PRO A 70 -9.21 -11.25 -4.48
CA PRO A 70 -9.74 -9.95 -4.08
C PRO A 70 -8.66 -8.99 -3.55
N VAL A 71 -7.73 -9.50 -2.74
CA VAL A 71 -6.60 -8.74 -2.19
C VAL A 71 -5.65 -8.31 -3.31
N ILE A 72 -5.29 -9.24 -4.18
CA ILE A 72 -4.30 -9.00 -5.23
C ILE A 72 -4.84 -7.99 -6.26
N SER A 73 -6.08 -8.18 -6.71
CA SER A 73 -6.71 -7.29 -7.68
C SER A 73 -6.87 -5.88 -7.14
N SER A 74 -7.28 -5.71 -5.88
CA SER A 74 -7.41 -4.39 -5.27
C SER A 74 -6.07 -3.71 -5.01
N PHE A 75 -5.04 -4.47 -4.61
CA PHE A 75 -3.67 -3.95 -4.48
C PHE A 75 -3.12 -3.42 -5.81
N VAL A 76 -3.20 -4.24 -6.87
CA VAL A 76 -2.73 -3.88 -8.20
C VAL A 76 -3.52 -2.68 -8.74
N ARG A 77 -4.84 -2.69 -8.59
CA ARG A 77 -5.71 -1.59 -9.00
C ARG A 77 -5.35 -0.29 -8.27
N GLY A 78 -5.21 -0.34 -6.95
CA GLY A 78 -4.84 0.81 -6.14
C GLY A 78 -3.54 1.48 -6.60
N LEU A 79 -2.55 0.70 -7.05
CA LEU A 79 -1.28 1.21 -7.53
C LEU A 79 -1.29 1.65 -9.00
N ASN A 80 -2.23 1.17 -9.81
CA ASN A 80 -2.29 1.51 -11.24
C ASN A 80 -3.28 2.64 -11.55
N GLU A 81 -4.39 2.73 -10.82
CA GLU A 81 -5.44 3.72 -11.06
C GLU A 81 -5.22 5.02 -10.28
N TYR A 82 -4.42 4.98 -9.19
CA TYR A 82 -4.20 6.14 -8.33
C TYR A 82 -2.72 6.54 -8.33
N ASP A 83 -2.50 7.83 -8.62
CA ASP A 83 -1.16 8.41 -8.70
C ASP A 83 -0.67 8.95 -7.34
N SER A 84 -1.55 9.05 -6.34
CA SER A 84 -1.19 9.53 -5.01
C SER A 84 -1.92 8.83 -3.87
N ALA A 85 -1.32 8.84 -2.68
CA ALA A 85 -1.92 8.34 -1.44
C ALA A 85 -3.21 9.12 -1.12
N SER A 86 -3.24 10.43 -1.35
CA SER A 86 -4.42 11.27 -1.13
C SER A 86 -5.59 10.86 -2.02
N ALA A 87 -5.33 10.55 -3.30
CA ALA A 87 -6.37 10.09 -4.23
C ALA A 87 -6.93 8.72 -3.83
N LEU A 88 -6.05 7.80 -3.43
CA LEU A 88 -6.46 6.47 -2.96
C LEU A 88 -7.22 6.55 -1.63
N GLU A 89 -6.80 7.41 -0.71
CA GLU A 89 -7.50 7.64 0.56
C GLU A 89 -8.91 8.19 0.35
N ASN A 90 -9.10 9.12 -0.59
CA ASN A 90 -10.44 9.61 -0.92
C ASN A 90 -11.34 8.51 -1.47
N TYR A 91 -10.81 7.66 -2.37
CA TYR A 91 -11.53 6.47 -2.84
C TYR A 91 -11.88 5.52 -1.69
N MET A 92 -10.95 5.29 -0.76
CA MET A 92 -11.20 4.47 0.42
C MET A 92 -12.32 5.07 1.27
N ARG A 93 -12.35 6.38 1.52
CA ARG A 93 -13.37 6.99 2.40
C ARG A 93 -14.81 6.71 1.94
N ASP A 94 -15.07 6.81 0.64
CA ASP A 94 -16.39 6.49 0.08
C ASP A 94 -16.75 5.01 0.29
N TYR A 95 -15.76 4.14 0.13
CA TYR A 95 -15.87 2.71 0.35
C TYR A 95 -16.13 2.38 1.84
N LEU A 96 -15.45 3.08 2.75
CA LEU A 96 -15.48 2.83 4.20
C LEU A 96 -16.83 3.12 4.87
N MET A 97 -17.66 3.97 4.27
CA MET A 97 -18.98 4.27 4.83
C MET A 97 -19.86 3.01 4.99
N GLY A 98 -19.60 1.96 4.21
CA GLY A 98 -20.32 0.69 4.27
C GLY A 98 -19.90 -0.30 5.37
N PHE A 99 -18.86 -0.03 6.17
CA PHE A 99 -18.27 -1.02 7.10
C PHE A 99 -18.19 -0.56 8.56
N ASP A 100 -19.05 -1.05 9.43
CA ASP A 100 -19.18 -0.59 10.81
C ASP A 100 -17.93 -0.81 11.70
N GLU A 101 -17.08 -1.75 11.35
CA GLU A 101 -15.86 -2.14 12.06
C GLU A 101 -14.65 -1.24 11.78
N ILE A 102 -14.69 -0.47 10.70
CA ILE A 102 -13.56 0.35 10.28
C ILE A 102 -13.85 1.80 10.60
N SER A 103 -12.88 2.46 11.20
CA SER A 103 -12.97 3.88 11.50
C SER A 103 -11.89 4.67 10.78
N ALA A 104 -12.21 5.90 10.44
CA ALA A 104 -11.32 6.87 9.82
C ALA A 104 -11.72 8.28 10.28
N ASN A 105 -10.91 9.29 10.00
CA ASN A 105 -11.33 10.67 10.24
C ASN A 105 -12.64 10.93 9.48
N GLY A 106 -13.64 11.54 10.12
CA GLY A 106 -15.00 11.74 9.62
C GLY A 106 -15.89 10.50 9.57
N ILE A 107 -15.38 9.31 9.95
CA ILE A 107 -16.11 8.03 9.86
C ILE A 107 -15.95 7.26 11.18
N ARG A 108 -16.99 7.25 12.02
CA ARG A 108 -17.00 6.52 13.31
C ARG A 108 -15.78 6.85 14.20
N GLU A 109 -15.46 8.14 14.30
CA GLU A 109 -14.30 8.65 15.06
C GLU A 109 -14.39 8.31 16.56
N ASP A 110 -15.60 8.17 17.09
CA ASP A 110 -15.87 7.76 18.47
C ASP A 110 -15.21 6.41 18.80
N LYS A 111 -15.16 5.48 17.83
CA LYS A 111 -14.50 4.19 17.97
C LYS A 111 -12.96 4.28 17.92
N MET A 112 -12.41 5.35 17.37
CA MET A 112 -10.95 5.58 17.32
C MET A 112 -10.41 6.24 18.58
N LYS A 113 -11.24 6.97 19.34
CA LYS A 113 -10.78 7.79 20.46
C LYS A 113 -9.88 7.02 21.43
N GLY A 114 -10.31 5.84 21.86
CA GLY A 114 -9.55 5.02 22.81
C GLY A 114 -8.19 4.58 22.29
N ILE A 115 -8.07 4.23 21.00
CA ILE A 115 -6.79 3.82 20.44
C ILE A 115 -5.87 5.01 20.12
N VAL A 116 -6.44 6.14 19.69
CA VAL A 116 -5.71 7.39 19.47
C VAL A 116 -5.12 7.91 20.77
N ASP A 117 -5.91 7.95 21.85
CA ASP A 117 -5.43 8.38 23.18
C ASP A 117 -4.27 7.50 23.65
N ARG A 118 -4.38 6.19 23.43
CA ARG A 118 -3.33 5.21 23.78
C ARG A 118 -2.04 5.38 22.98
N LEU A 119 -2.13 5.75 21.70
CA LEU A 119 -0.97 5.92 20.82
C LEU A 119 -0.44 7.36 20.77
N SER A 120 -1.12 8.32 21.39
CA SER A 120 -0.84 9.76 21.32
C SER A 120 0.64 10.12 21.57
N GLY A 121 1.28 9.48 22.55
CA GLY A 121 2.71 9.70 22.86
C GLY A 121 3.71 9.08 21.88
N SER A 122 3.24 8.29 20.91
CA SER A 122 4.07 7.57 19.93
C SER A 122 4.02 8.18 18.52
N PHE A 123 3.03 9.06 18.27
CA PHE A 123 2.91 9.77 17.00
C PHE A 123 4.05 10.78 16.84
N GLN A 124 4.60 10.83 15.63
CA GLN A 124 5.46 11.92 15.21
C GLN A 124 4.63 13.20 15.05
N GLN A 125 5.30 14.35 15.09
CA GLN A 125 4.66 15.64 14.85
C GLN A 125 3.92 15.64 13.50
N GLY A 126 2.64 15.99 13.53
CA GLY A 126 1.76 16.05 12.36
C GLY A 126 1.33 14.70 11.79
N GLU A 127 1.68 13.57 12.43
CA GLU A 127 1.20 12.25 12.04
C GLU A 127 -0.31 12.14 12.28
N ARG A 128 -1.04 11.70 11.26
CA ARG A 128 -2.50 11.59 11.29
C ARG A 128 -2.93 10.15 11.06
N VAL A 129 -3.96 9.73 11.78
CA VAL A 129 -4.60 8.43 11.51
C VAL A 129 -5.39 8.52 10.21
N ILE A 130 -5.18 7.57 9.32
CA ILE A 130 -5.96 7.39 8.09
C ILE A 130 -7.08 6.39 8.33
N LEU A 131 -6.73 5.25 8.95
CA LEU A 131 -7.66 4.16 9.17
C LEU A 131 -7.31 3.40 10.45
N TYR A 132 -8.35 2.93 11.14
CA TYR A 132 -8.28 2.00 12.24
C TYR A 132 -9.21 0.82 11.98
N ASN A 133 -8.66 -0.39 12.02
CA ASN A 133 -9.41 -1.64 11.99
C ASN A 133 -9.35 -2.27 13.39
N ASP A 134 -10.51 -2.33 14.05
CA ASP A 134 -10.67 -2.98 15.35
C ASP A 134 -10.94 -4.48 15.16
N ASP A 135 -9.97 -5.32 15.54
CA ASP A 135 -10.11 -6.78 15.51
C ASP A 135 -10.56 -7.36 16.87
N GLY A 136 -10.89 -6.50 17.83
CA GLY A 136 -11.29 -6.86 19.18
C GLY A 136 -12.72 -7.40 19.26
N ILE A 137 -12.91 -8.70 18.99
CA ILE A 137 -14.21 -9.41 19.07
C ILE A 137 -14.90 -9.24 20.43
N PHE A 138 -14.14 -9.16 21.52
CA PHE A 138 -14.67 -9.07 22.89
C PHE A 138 -14.27 -7.79 23.64
N VAL A 139 -13.30 -7.03 23.12
CA VAL A 139 -12.84 -5.80 23.77
C VAL A 139 -12.33 -4.80 22.74
N HIS A 140 -13.25 -3.97 22.26
CA HIS A 140 -12.95 -2.86 21.34
C HIS A 140 -11.79 -2.00 21.85
N GLY A 141 -10.95 -1.55 20.92
CA GLY A 141 -9.82 -0.65 21.20
C GLY A 141 -8.58 -1.32 21.81
N LYS A 142 -8.60 -2.63 22.07
CA LYS A 142 -7.45 -3.33 22.68
C LYS A 142 -6.53 -4.00 21.69
N THR A 143 -7.07 -4.43 20.56
CA THR A 143 -6.33 -5.09 19.49
C THR A 143 -6.75 -4.46 18.17
N GLY A 144 -5.87 -4.46 17.18
CA GLY A 144 -6.20 -3.94 15.87
C GLY A 144 -5.00 -3.39 15.12
N VAL A 145 -5.30 -2.81 13.96
CA VAL A 145 -4.30 -2.18 13.09
C VAL A 145 -4.67 -0.72 12.89
N VAL A 146 -3.72 0.17 13.18
CA VAL A 146 -3.85 1.61 12.93
C VAL A 146 -2.89 1.99 11.82
N VAL A 147 -3.43 2.48 10.71
CA VAL A 147 -2.66 3.02 9.58
C VAL A 147 -2.67 4.53 9.67
N THR A 148 -1.49 5.12 9.72
CA THR A 148 -1.28 6.58 9.66
C THR A 148 -0.69 6.98 8.33
N ASP A 149 -0.44 8.26 8.11
CA ASP A 149 0.30 8.77 6.95
C ASP A 149 1.81 8.47 6.97
N LYS A 150 2.35 7.92 8.07
CA LYS A 150 3.78 7.64 8.23
C LYS A 150 4.11 6.18 8.51
N ARG A 151 3.22 5.49 9.22
CA ARG A 151 3.48 4.14 9.74
C ARG A 151 2.21 3.35 10.02
N THR A 152 2.40 2.05 10.19
CA THR A 152 1.34 1.13 10.62
C THR A 152 1.66 0.63 12.03
N PHE A 153 0.70 0.75 12.95
CA PHE A 153 0.75 0.19 14.29
C PHE A 153 -0.04 -1.12 14.34
N PHE A 154 0.56 -2.14 14.94
CA PHE A 154 -0.03 -3.45 15.23
C PHE A 154 -0.23 -3.53 16.73
N VAL A 155 -1.48 -3.43 17.17
CA VAL A 155 -1.83 -3.23 18.57
C VAL A 155 -2.26 -4.56 19.16
N GLU A 156 -1.65 -4.94 20.28
CA GLU A 156 -1.94 -6.19 20.99
C GLU A 156 -2.15 -5.94 22.49
N LYS A 157 -3.41 -5.88 22.93
CA LYS A 157 -3.84 -5.72 24.33
C LYS A 157 -3.18 -4.56 25.07
N LYS A 158 -1.97 -4.75 25.60
CA LYS A 158 -1.20 -3.76 26.37
C LYS A 158 0.03 -3.23 25.63
N SER A 159 0.50 -3.92 24.60
CA SER A 159 1.64 -3.54 23.77
C SER A 159 1.19 -3.12 22.37
N PHE A 160 2.11 -2.52 21.64
CA PHE A 160 2.00 -2.34 20.19
C PHE A 160 3.40 -2.48 19.58
N LYS A 161 3.44 -2.74 18.28
CA LYS A 161 4.62 -2.62 17.42
C LYS A 161 4.26 -1.66 16.29
N ASP A 162 5.25 -1.01 15.71
CA ASP A 162 5.04 -0.16 14.54
C ASP A 162 6.07 -0.41 13.45
N ILE A 163 5.68 -0.12 12.21
CA ILE A 163 6.58 -0.13 11.05
C ILE A 163 6.37 1.16 10.26
N LEU A 164 7.43 1.97 10.17
CA LEU A 164 7.49 3.12 9.26
C LEU A 164 7.26 2.64 7.82
N HIS A 165 6.37 3.29 7.08
CA HIS A 165 6.06 2.92 5.70
C HIS A 165 7.30 2.97 4.80
N THR A 166 8.16 3.99 5.01
CA THR A 166 9.44 4.16 4.31
C THR A 166 10.45 3.06 4.61
N ALA A 167 10.26 2.29 5.69
CA ALA A 167 11.14 1.19 6.11
C ALA A 167 10.60 -0.20 5.74
N VAL A 168 9.41 -0.33 5.15
CA VAL A 168 8.82 -1.62 4.77
C VAL A 168 9.66 -2.27 3.65
N PRO A 169 10.44 -3.33 3.88
CA PRO A 169 11.30 -3.90 2.83
C PRO A 169 10.57 -4.97 2.00
N TYR A 170 9.53 -5.56 2.57
CA TYR A 170 8.81 -6.72 2.05
C TYR A 170 7.31 -6.57 2.26
N ILE A 171 6.55 -7.10 1.28
CA ILE A 171 5.13 -7.39 1.40
C ILE A 171 4.91 -8.82 0.94
N ASN A 172 4.26 -9.63 1.76
CA ASN A 172 3.86 -11.00 1.42
C ASN A 172 2.35 -11.09 1.31
N PHE A 173 1.89 -11.62 0.18
CA PHE A 173 0.49 -11.95 -0.05
C PHE A 173 0.30 -13.45 0.08
N GLY A 174 -0.63 -13.88 0.92
CA GLY A 174 -0.87 -15.29 1.08
C GLY A 174 -2.24 -15.63 1.58
N TYR A 175 -2.33 -16.83 2.13
CA TYR A 175 -3.52 -17.39 2.71
C TYR A 175 -3.14 -18.17 3.96
N SER A 176 -3.79 -17.87 5.08
CA SER A 176 -3.51 -18.48 6.36
C SER A 176 -4.78 -18.61 7.19
N VAL A 177 -4.93 -19.74 7.88
CA VAL A 177 -6.08 -20.02 8.77
C VAL A 177 -7.45 -19.78 8.08
N GLY A 178 -7.54 -20.12 6.79
CA GLY A 178 -8.79 -20.00 6.05
C GLY A 178 -9.09 -18.62 5.44
N LEU A 179 -8.20 -17.63 5.62
CA LEU A 179 -8.40 -16.26 5.18
C LEU A 179 -7.16 -15.76 4.41
N PRO A 180 -7.30 -14.91 3.38
CA PRO A 180 -6.15 -14.24 2.80
C PRO A 180 -5.45 -13.33 3.81
N ASP A 181 -4.12 -13.23 3.67
CA ASP A 181 -3.28 -12.42 4.52
C ASP A 181 -2.33 -11.52 3.71
N VAL A 182 -2.04 -10.35 4.27
CA VAL A 182 -1.02 -9.43 3.76
C VAL A 182 -0.12 -9.07 4.91
N LYS A 183 1.16 -9.44 4.80
CA LYS A 183 2.15 -9.25 5.86
C LYS A 183 3.23 -8.27 5.45
N LEU A 184 3.58 -7.37 6.37
CA LEU A 184 4.62 -6.35 6.20
C LEU A 184 5.85 -6.64 7.05
N GLY A 185 6.99 -6.17 6.56
CA GLY A 185 8.25 -6.12 7.30
C GLY A 185 9.12 -7.35 7.12
N GLU A 186 10.26 -7.36 7.83
CA GLU A 186 11.19 -8.48 7.79
C GLU A 186 10.53 -9.78 8.28
N LYS A 187 10.80 -10.89 7.60
CA LYS A 187 10.23 -12.22 7.89
C LYS A 187 8.70 -12.27 7.83
N TYR A 188 8.04 -11.27 7.24
CA TYR A 188 6.58 -11.24 7.09
C TYR A 188 5.87 -11.34 8.44
N SER A 189 6.38 -10.67 9.48
CA SER A 189 5.90 -10.92 10.84
C SER A 189 4.58 -10.22 11.20
N ASN A 190 4.12 -9.23 10.43
CA ASN A 190 3.02 -8.36 10.84
C ASN A 190 1.89 -8.34 9.79
N ASN A 191 0.74 -8.91 10.12
CA ASN A 191 -0.44 -8.89 9.25
C ASN A 191 -1.15 -7.54 9.35
N ILE A 192 -1.45 -6.88 8.22
CA ILE A 192 -2.18 -5.60 8.20
C ILE A 192 -3.65 -5.71 8.57
N GLY A 193 -4.11 -6.92 8.91
CA GLY A 193 -5.46 -7.21 9.37
C GLY A 193 -6.27 -7.96 8.32
N THR A 194 -7.30 -8.67 8.76
CA THR A 194 -8.23 -9.42 7.89
C THR A 194 -9.48 -8.63 7.51
N PHE A 195 -9.62 -7.39 8.04
CA PHE A 195 -10.71 -6.46 7.77
C PHE A 195 -12.09 -7.13 7.70
N ASN A 196 -12.38 -8.08 8.61
CA ASN A 196 -13.64 -8.83 8.67
C ASN A 196 -14.17 -9.39 7.33
N SER A 197 -13.28 -9.84 6.45
CA SER A 197 -13.58 -10.35 5.09
C SER A 197 -13.69 -9.30 3.99
N HIS A 198 -13.39 -8.04 4.27
CA HIS A 198 -13.16 -6.98 3.27
C HIS A 198 -11.75 -7.08 2.70
N TYR A 199 -11.49 -8.18 2.00
CA TYR A 199 -10.17 -8.51 1.46
C TYR A 199 -9.70 -7.53 0.37
N ASP A 200 -10.63 -6.88 -0.31
CA ASP A 200 -10.31 -5.81 -1.24
C ASP A 200 -9.85 -4.53 -0.53
N LEU A 201 -10.41 -4.20 0.64
CA LEU A 201 -9.87 -3.14 1.49
C LEU A 201 -8.46 -3.48 1.96
N GLN A 202 -8.21 -4.74 2.33
CA GLN A 202 -6.87 -5.19 2.74
C GLN A 202 -5.83 -4.94 1.65
N GLY A 203 -6.12 -5.30 0.39
CA GLY A 203 -5.23 -4.99 -0.73
C GLY A 203 -5.10 -3.50 -1.01
N THR A 204 -6.20 -2.74 -0.88
CA THR A 204 -6.20 -1.28 -1.03
C THR A 204 -5.33 -0.59 0.04
N VAL A 205 -5.39 -1.03 1.30
CA VAL A 205 -4.55 -0.54 2.39
C VAL A 205 -3.08 -0.87 2.12
N ALA A 206 -2.77 -2.06 1.62
CA ALA A 206 -1.40 -2.39 1.21
C ALA A 206 -0.88 -1.45 0.10
N ALA A 207 -1.73 -1.10 -0.86
CA ALA A 207 -1.40 -0.13 -1.91
C ALA A 207 -1.18 1.28 -1.36
N LEU A 208 -2.02 1.71 -0.40
CA LEU A 208 -1.87 2.99 0.29
C LEU A 208 -0.52 3.07 1.02
N ILE A 209 -0.13 2.02 1.74
CA ILE A 209 1.16 1.95 2.44
C ILE A 209 2.33 2.08 1.46
N CYS A 210 2.24 1.48 0.26
CA CYS A 210 3.24 1.64 -0.78
C CYS A 210 3.30 3.08 -1.31
N LEU A 211 2.14 3.71 -1.61
CA LEU A 211 2.08 5.10 -2.05
C LEU A 211 2.72 6.03 -1.01
N LEU A 212 2.30 5.93 0.26
CA LEU A 212 2.86 6.71 1.38
C LEU A 212 4.37 6.49 1.55
N ALA A 213 4.86 5.26 1.34
CA ALA A 213 6.27 4.97 1.45
C ALA A 213 7.12 5.71 0.40
N PHE A 214 6.68 5.73 -0.86
CA PHE A 214 7.42 6.37 -1.95
C PHE A 214 7.16 7.87 -2.05
N GLU A 215 6.00 8.37 -1.61
CA GLU A 215 5.75 9.81 -1.48
C GLU A 215 6.59 10.45 -0.38
N ASN A 216 6.67 9.82 0.79
CA ASN A 216 7.47 10.34 1.90
C ASN A 216 8.97 10.20 1.66
N ARG A 217 9.38 9.21 0.85
CA ARG A 217 10.79 8.96 0.55
C ARG A 217 10.97 8.30 -0.82
N ALA A 218 11.02 9.09 -1.89
CA ALA A 218 11.10 8.56 -3.26
C ALA A 218 12.39 7.78 -3.58
N ASP A 219 13.48 8.02 -2.84
CA ASP A 219 14.79 7.36 -3.00
C ASP A 219 14.91 6.03 -2.22
N ARG A 220 13.84 5.59 -1.54
CA ARG A 220 13.86 4.36 -0.76
C ARG A 220 14.18 3.12 -1.62
N PRO A 221 14.76 2.06 -1.05
CA PRO A 221 14.87 0.78 -1.74
C PRO A 221 13.52 0.23 -2.17
N LYS A 222 13.50 -0.48 -3.31
CA LYS A 222 12.32 -1.18 -3.84
C LYS A 222 11.76 -2.17 -2.81
N ILE A 223 10.43 -2.29 -2.80
CA ILE A 223 9.72 -3.26 -1.96
C ILE A 223 9.74 -4.63 -2.65
N ARG A 224 10.10 -5.69 -1.92
CA ARG A 224 10.02 -7.05 -2.45
C ARG A 224 8.61 -7.60 -2.26
N LEU A 225 7.94 -7.90 -3.36
CA LEU A 225 6.61 -8.52 -3.36
C LEU A 225 6.79 -10.03 -3.43
N THR A 226 6.27 -10.73 -2.44
CA THR A 226 6.33 -12.19 -2.35
C THR A 226 4.92 -12.74 -2.17
N GLY A 227 4.75 -14.05 -2.37
CA GLY A 227 3.48 -14.66 -1.99
C GLY A 227 3.48 -16.17 -1.94
N THR A 228 2.48 -16.68 -1.26
CA THR A 228 2.33 -18.10 -0.93
C THR A 228 0.87 -18.50 -1.13
N VAL A 229 0.66 -19.47 -2.01
CA VAL A 229 -0.66 -20.08 -2.23
C VAL A 229 -0.50 -21.55 -1.89
N ASP A 230 -0.98 -21.93 -0.71
CA ASP A 230 -1.10 -23.32 -0.28
C ASP A 230 -2.23 -24.04 -1.06
#